data_AF-A0A3B8YU72-F1
#
_entry.id   AF-A0A3B8YU72-F1
#
_cell.length_a   1.000
_cell.length_b   1.000
_cell.length_c   1.000
_cell.angle_alpha   90.00
_cell.angle_beta   90.00
_cell.angle_gamma   90.00
#
_symmetry.space_group_name_H-M   'P 1'
#
loop_
_entity.id
_entity.type
_entity.pdbx_description
1 polymer ?
#
loop_
_entity_poly.entity_id
_entity_poly.type
_entity_poly.pdbx_seq_one_letter_code
_entity_poly.pdbx_strand_id
1 'polypeptide(L)'
;MSIPDFDYGKSDFWTWDKPMYDQLQWLRENDPIHWSEKSGLFILTRFEDVMFASKNNETFCSGEGVLPSNPAKLGLIDEDEPRHQKLRRLVNKGFTPRMVRKMEEDFEGIVKDALDGVAHTGRCDFVHDIAVPLPLLIIADMIGVQPDDRAKFH
;
A
#
# COMPACT_ATOMS: atom_id res chain seq x y z
N MET A 1 -30.55 7.04 -9.91
CA MET A 1 -29.51 7.96 -10.38
C MET A 1 -28.37 7.07 -10.85
N SER A 2 -28.01 7.07 -12.13
CA SER A 2 -26.86 6.30 -12.61
C SER A 2 -25.60 7.04 -12.20
N ILE A 3 -24.66 6.35 -11.57
CA ILE A 3 -23.38 6.96 -11.21
C ILE A 3 -22.50 7.00 -12.46
N PRO A 4 -21.71 8.06 -12.69
CA PRO A 4 -20.76 8.09 -13.78
C PRO A 4 -19.84 6.87 -13.73
N ASP A 5 -19.60 6.21 -14.86
CA ASP A 5 -18.54 5.20 -14.96
C ASP A 5 -17.20 5.94 -14.92
N PHE A 6 -16.41 5.75 -13.87
CA PHE A 6 -15.08 6.35 -13.74
C PHE A 6 -14.02 5.44 -14.36
N ASP A 7 -12.89 6.04 -14.73
CA ASP A 7 -11.71 5.29 -15.13
C ASP A 7 -10.93 4.91 -13.87
N TYR A 8 -11.21 3.72 -13.33
CA TYR A 8 -10.59 3.17 -12.11
C TYR A 8 -9.09 2.86 -12.30
N GLY A 9 -8.61 2.84 -13.56
CA GLY A 9 -7.20 2.68 -13.89
C GLY A 9 -6.37 3.95 -13.71
N LYS A 10 -6.99 5.12 -13.46
CA LYS A 10 -6.29 6.41 -13.33
C LYS A 10 -6.26 6.93 -11.90
N SER A 11 -5.17 7.63 -11.58
CA SER A 11 -4.92 8.26 -10.27
C SER A 11 -6.04 9.20 -9.82
N ASP A 12 -6.68 9.90 -10.76
CA ASP A 12 -7.66 10.94 -10.47
C ASP A 12 -8.93 10.38 -9.80
N PHE A 13 -9.23 9.09 -10.02
CA PHE A 13 -10.30 8.39 -9.29
C PHE A 13 -9.97 8.20 -7.80
N TRP A 14 -8.71 7.98 -7.47
CA TRP A 14 -8.24 7.69 -6.10
C TRP A 14 -8.01 8.95 -5.27
N THR A 15 -8.50 10.09 -5.73
CA THR A 15 -8.45 11.32 -4.93
C THR A 15 -9.44 11.22 -3.78
N TRP A 16 -9.08 11.79 -2.63
CA TRP A 16 -9.90 11.76 -1.41
C TRP A 16 -11.14 12.67 -1.50
N ASP A 17 -11.70 12.81 -2.69
CA ASP A 17 -12.86 13.64 -2.95
C ASP A 17 -14.17 12.92 -2.57
N LYS A 18 -15.22 13.71 -2.34
CA LYS A 18 -16.55 13.18 -2.04
C LYS A 18 -17.11 12.28 -3.17
N PRO A 19 -16.93 12.61 -4.46
CA PRO A 19 -17.35 11.75 -5.57
C PRO A 19 -16.93 10.27 -5.46
N MET A 20 -15.67 9.98 -5.06
CA MET A 20 -15.21 8.60 -4.89
C MET A 20 -16.04 7.83 -3.84
N TYR A 21 -16.29 8.43 -2.67
CA TYR A 21 -17.00 7.77 -1.58
C TYR A 21 -18.46 7.47 -1.92
N ASP A 22 -19.18 8.44 -2.49
CA ASP A 22 -20.59 8.31 -2.85
C ASP A 22 -20.77 7.20 -3.90
N GLN A 23 -19.82 7.09 -4.84
CA GLN A 23 -19.82 6.01 -5.84
C GLN A 23 -19.52 4.65 -5.25
N LEU A 24 -18.45 4.51 -4.45
CA LEU A 24 -18.12 3.24 -3.82
C LEU A 24 -19.27 2.78 -2.91
N GLN A 25 -19.97 3.70 -2.25
CA GLN A 25 -21.18 3.39 -1.47
C GLN A 25 -22.28 2.82 -2.36
N TRP A 26 -22.62 3.51 -3.44
CA TRP A 26 -23.68 3.06 -4.32
C TRP A 26 -23.35 1.72 -5.00
N LEU A 27 -22.09 1.49 -5.42
CA LEU A 27 -21.66 0.20 -5.97
C LEU A 27 -21.88 -0.91 -4.95
N ARG A 28 -21.48 -0.73 -3.68
CA ARG A 28 -21.73 -1.72 -2.63
C ARG A 28 -23.22 -2.06 -2.47
N GLU A 29 -24.10 -1.06 -2.63
CA GLU A 29 -25.54 -1.20 -2.45
C GLU A 29 -26.26 -1.77 -3.69
N ASN A 30 -25.81 -1.45 -4.90
CA ASN A 30 -26.56 -1.68 -6.13
C ASN A 30 -25.86 -2.61 -7.14
N ASP A 31 -24.53 -2.56 -7.23
CA ASP A 31 -23.72 -3.33 -8.20
C ASP A 31 -22.32 -3.66 -7.62
N PRO A 32 -22.24 -4.59 -6.64
CA PRO A 32 -21.05 -4.74 -5.80
C PRO A 32 -19.84 -5.40 -6.49
N ILE A 33 -20.10 -6.10 -7.60
CA ILE A 33 -19.11 -6.72 -8.49
C ILE A 33 -19.34 -6.11 -9.88
N HIS A 34 -18.75 -4.94 -10.10
CA HIS A 34 -19.04 -4.11 -11.25
C HIS A 34 -18.00 -4.32 -12.36
N TRP A 35 -18.44 -4.59 -13.59
CA TRP A 35 -17.56 -4.53 -14.77
C TRP A 35 -17.48 -3.08 -15.28
N SER A 36 -16.29 -2.48 -15.23
CA SER A 36 -16.04 -1.17 -15.83
C SER A 36 -15.45 -1.33 -17.23
N GLU A 37 -16.24 -1.01 -18.25
CA GLU A 37 -15.80 -1.01 -19.66
C GLU A 37 -14.63 -0.03 -19.88
N LYS A 38 -14.64 1.11 -19.20
CA LYS A 38 -13.57 2.12 -19.31
C LYS A 38 -12.22 1.60 -18.82
N SER A 39 -12.24 0.81 -17.75
CA SER A 39 -11.02 0.31 -17.12
C SER A 39 -10.64 -1.09 -17.62
N GLY A 40 -11.60 -1.84 -18.17
CA GLY A 40 -11.43 -3.25 -18.51
C GLY A 40 -11.22 -4.13 -17.28
N LEU A 41 -11.84 -3.77 -16.15
CA LEU A 41 -11.65 -4.42 -14.85
C LEU A 41 -12.97 -4.74 -14.18
N PHE A 42 -12.97 -5.82 -13.38
CA PHE A 42 -13.97 -6.02 -12.34
C PHE A 42 -13.58 -5.22 -11.09
N ILE A 43 -14.54 -4.46 -10.55
CA ILE A 43 -14.42 -3.65 -9.35
C ILE A 43 -15.21 -4.32 -8.22
N LEU A 44 -14.48 -4.85 -7.25
CA LEU A 44 -15.04 -5.51 -6.07
C LEU A 44 -15.11 -4.50 -4.93
N THR A 45 -16.31 -4.19 -4.45
CA THR A 45 -16.51 -3.10 -3.49
C THR A 45 -16.93 -3.56 -2.09
N ARG A 46 -17.43 -4.79 -1.95
CA ARG A 46 -17.75 -5.37 -0.64
C ARG A 46 -16.54 -6.08 -0.05
N PHE A 47 -16.43 -5.98 1.27
CA PHE A 47 -15.39 -6.66 2.03
C PHE A 47 -15.38 -8.18 1.77
N GLU A 48 -16.55 -8.81 1.72
CA GLU A 48 -16.68 -10.26 1.50
C GLU A 48 -16.10 -10.70 0.16
N ASP A 49 -16.37 -9.97 -0.91
CA ASP A 49 -15.90 -10.27 -2.27
C ASP A 49 -14.38 -10.08 -2.37
N VAL A 50 -13.87 -8.96 -1.83
CA VAL A 50 -12.41 -8.69 -1.81
C VAL A 50 -11.68 -9.77 -1.02
N MET A 51 -12.21 -10.17 0.13
CA MET A 51 -11.62 -11.22 0.95
C MET A 51 -11.74 -12.60 0.30
N PHE A 52 -12.82 -12.87 -0.43
CA PHE A 52 -12.96 -14.09 -1.22
C PHE A 52 -11.88 -14.14 -2.30
N ALA A 53 -11.74 -13.10 -3.12
CA ALA A 53 -10.72 -13.06 -4.17
C ALA A 53 -9.30 -13.22 -3.58
N SER A 54 -9.01 -12.50 -2.50
CA SER A 54 -7.70 -12.53 -1.82
C SER A 54 -7.33 -13.91 -1.24
N LYS A 55 -8.32 -14.77 -0.94
CA LYS A 55 -8.12 -16.11 -0.38
C LYS A 55 -8.08 -17.21 -1.44
N ASN A 56 -8.51 -16.94 -2.67
CA ASN A 56 -8.63 -17.92 -3.76
C ASN A 56 -7.59 -17.61 -4.86
N ASN A 57 -6.31 -17.59 -4.50
CA ASN A 57 -5.21 -17.20 -5.39
C ASN A 57 -5.00 -18.12 -6.61
N GLU A 58 -5.49 -19.36 -6.57
CA GLU A 58 -5.49 -20.25 -7.75
C GLU A 58 -6.43 -19.73 -8.86
N THR A 59 -7.50 -19.01 -8.48
CA THR A 59 -8.45 -18.40 -9.42
C THR A 59 -8.09 -16.94 -9.72
N PHE A 60 -7.66 -16.21 -8.69
CA PHE A 60 -7.26 -14.80 -8.78
C PHE A 60 -5.74 -14.69 -8.58
N CYS A 61 -4.98 -15.00 -9.63
CA CYS A 61 -3.53 -15.03 -9.61
C CYS A 61 -2.92 -13.62 -9.59
N SER A 62 -1.78 -13.47 -8.92
CA SER A 62 -0.99 -12.23 -8.95
C SER A 62 0.19 -12.30 -9.93
N GLY A 63 0.54 -13.51 -10.40
CA GLY A 63 1.68 -13.74 -11.29
C GLY A 63 1.58 -13.09 -12.67
N GLU A 64 0.39 -12.62 -13.07
CA GLU A 64 0.16 -11.88 -14.31
C GLU A 64 0.19 -10.35 -14.10
N GLY A 65 0.52 -9.89 -12.88
CA GLY A 65 0.64 -8.49 -12.50
C GLY A 65 -0.47 -8.04 -11.56
N VAL A 66 -0.10 -7.23 -10.56
CA VAL A 66 -1.04 -6.72 -9.54
C VAL A 66 -1.56 -5.30 -9.82
N LEU A 67 -1.00 -4.63 -10.83
CA LEU A 67 -1.41 -3.29 -11.23
C LEU A 67 -2.15 -3.33 -12.58
N PRO A 68 -3.29 -2.64 -12.71
CA PRO A 68 -3.94 -2.47 -14.00
C PRO A 68 -2.98 -1.91 -15.05
N SER A 69 -2.97 -2.52 -16.24
CA SER A 69 -2.19 -2.08 -17.40
C SER A 69 -0.67 -2.01 -17.22
N ASN A 70 -0.11 -2.58 -16.14
CA ASN A 70 1.33 -2.64 -15.92
C ASN A 70 1.78 -4.08 -15.57
N PRO A 71 2.36 -4.83 -16.54
CA PRO A 71 2.80 -6.20 -16.32
C PRO A 71 4.16 -6.31 -15.61
N ALA A 72 4.74 -5.20 -15.13
CA ALA A 72 6.03 -5.23 -14.46
C ALA A 72 5.95 -6.01 -13.15
N LYS A 73 6.82 -7.03 -13.02
CA LYS A 73 6.97 -7.79 -11.77
C LYS A 73 7.95 -7.09 -10.85
N LEU A 74 7.45 -6.64 -9.69
CA LEU A 74 8.16 -5.83 -8.70
C LEU A 74 8.71 -6.66 -7.54
N GLY A 75 8.34 -7.93 -7.42
CA GLY A 75 8.94 -8.86 -6.45
C GLY A 75 7.95 -9.89 -5.93
N LEU A 76 8.01 -10.16 -4.61
CA LEU A 76 7.17 -11.16 -3.94
C LEU A 76 5.67 -10.99 -4.21
N ILE A 77 5.20 -9.76 -4.42
CA ILE A 77 3.78 -9.44 -4.61
C ILE A 77 3.22 -9.93 -5.97
N ASP A 78 4.08 -10.10 -6.98
CA ASP A 78 3.72 -10.53 -8.35
C ASP A 78 4.09 -12.00 -8.61
N GLU A 79 4.09 -12.82 -7.56
CA GLU A 79 4.43 -14.24 -7.62
C GLU A 79 3.23 -15.06 -7.16
N ASP A 80 3.00 -16.19 -7.81
CA ASP A 80 2.03 -17.19 -7.38
C ASP A 80 2.71 -18.38 -6.68
N GLU A 81 1.90 -19.28 -6.15
CA GLU A 81 2.40 -20.51 -5.55
C GLU A 81 3.04 -21.45 -6.59
N PRO A 82 4.09 -22.22 -6.21
CA PRO A 82 4.69 -22.35 -4.89
C PRO A 82 5.82 -21.35 -4.60
N ARG A 83 6.13 -20.46 -5.55
CA ARG A 83 7.29 -19.56 -5.47
C ARG A 83 7.04 -18.43 -4.47
N HIS A 84 5.82 -17.88 -4.45
CA HIS A 84 5.38 -16.93 -3.44
C HIS A 84 5.60 -17.44 -2.01
N GLN A 85 5.12 -18.65 -1.66
CA GLN A 85 5.34 -19.20 -0.32
C GLN A 85 6.82 -19.36 0.04
N LYS A 86 7.66 -19.79 -0.91
CA LYS A 86 9.12 -19.93 -0.68
C LYS A 86 9.75 -18.58 -0.34
N LEU A 87 9.48 -17.56 -1.15
CA LEU A 87 10.00 -16.21 -0.94
C LEU A 87 9.45 -15.58 0.34
N ARG A 88 8.14 -15.68 0.57
CA ARG A 88 7.47 -15.16 1.78
C ARG A 88 8.03 -15.78 3.06
N ARG A 89 8.36 -17.08 3.06
CA ARG A 89 9.00 -17.74 4.20
C ARG A 89 10.38 -17.17 4.52
N LEU A 90 11.13 -16.70 3.53
CA LEU A 90 12.43 -16.05 3.75
C LEU A 90 12.23 -14.65 4.33
N VAL A 91 11.35 -13.85 3.72
CA VAL A 91 11.05 -12.47 4.15
C VAL A 91 10.45 -12.44 5.56
N ASN A 92 9.49 -13.29 5.86
CA ASN A 92 8.78 -13.32 7.16
C ASN A 92 9.72 -13.53 8.37
N LYS A 93 10.92 -14.07 8.19
CA LYS A 93 11.90 -14.20 9.29
C LYS A 93 12.30 -12.84 9.86
N GLY A 94 12.31 -11.80 9.02
CA GLY A 94 12.57 -10.41 9.44
C GLY A 94 11.37 -9.73 10.12
N PHE A 95 10.16 -10.27 9.98
CA PHE A 95 8.90 -9.64 10.43
C PHE A 95 8.16 -10.48 11.49
N THR A 96 8.89 -11.30 12.25
CA THR A 96 8.28 -12.01 13.39
C THR A 96 7.89 -11.02 14.49
N PRO A 97 6.92 -11.33 15.38
CA PRO A 97 6.54 -10.43 16.46
C PRO A 97 7.71 -9.98 17.36
N ARG A 98 8.74 -10.83 17.52
CA ARG A 98 9.96 -10.47 18.24
C ARG A 98 10.81 -9.43 17.48
N MET A 99 10.95 -9.60 16.17
CA MET A 99 11.69 -8.65 15.34
C MET A 99 10.98 -7.31 15.24
N VAL A 100 9.65 -7.31 15.10
CA VAL A 100 8.84 -6.09 15.07
C VAL A 100 8.96 -5.30 16.38
N ARG A 101 8.94 -5.97 17.54
CA ARG A 101 9.18 -5.28 18.82
C ARG A 101 10.57 -4.66 18.93
N LYS A 102 11.59 -5.34 18.39
CA LYS A 102 12.94 -4.76 18.33
C LYS A 102 12.97 -3.53 17.41
N MET A 103 12.32 -3.63 16.25
CA MET A 103 12.19 -2.50 15.31
C MET A 103 11.46 -1.32 15.97
N GLU A 104 10.43 -1.57 16.78
CA GLU A 104 9.71 -0.52 17.52
C GLU A 104 10.64 0.27 18.45
N GLU A 105 11.50 -0.41 19.23
CA GLU A 105 12.52 0.23 20.07
C GLU A 105 13.46 1.13 19.24
N ASP A 106 13.87 0.68 18.05
CA ASP A 106 14.74 1.45 17.15
C ASP A 106 13.97 2.63 16.50
N PHE A 107 12.70 2.44 16.17
CA PHE A 107 11.86 3.45 15.50
C PHE A 107 11.44 4.58 16.43
N GLU A 108 11.28 4.32 17.74
CA GLU A 108 11.00 5.38 18.73
C GLU A 108 12.04 6.51 18.66
N GLY A 109 13.32 6.15 18.48
CA GLY A 109 14.40 7.14 18.31
C GLY A 109 14.24 7.95 17.02
N ILE A 110 13.99 7.29 15.89
CA ILE A 110 13.80 7.95 14.58
C ILE A 110 12.61 8.91 14.62
N VAL A 111 11.50 8.49 15.23
CA VAL A 111 10.30 9.33 15.39
C VAL A 111 10.59 10.53 16.27
N LYS A 112 11.28 10.31 17.41
CA LYS A 112 11.65 11.39 18.32
C LYS A 112 12.51 12.43 17.63
N ASP A 113 13.52 12.01 16.87
CA ASP A 113 14.42 12.93 16.16
C ASP A 113 13.68 13.72 15.08
N ALA A 114 12.75 13.10 14.35
CA ALA A 114 11.90 13.78 13.39
C ALA A 114 11.01 14.85 14.06
N LEU A 115 10.41 14.52 15.21
CA LEU A 115 9.60 15.46 15.98
C LEU A 115 10.43 16.61 16.58
N ASP A 116 11.59 16.32 17.15
CA ASP A 116 12.49 17.33 17.72
C ASP A 116 12.97 18.33 16.64
N GLY A 117 13.16 17.85 15.41
CA GLY A 117 13.52 18.67 14.25
C GLY A 117 12.52 19.77 13.91
N VAL A 118 11.23 19.58 14.23
CA VAL A 118 10.17 20.57 13.98
C VAL A 118 9.57 21.18 15.24
N ALA A 119 9.80 20.60 16.42
CA ALA A 119 9.14 21.03 17.66
C ALA A 119 9.36 22.52 18.00
N HIS A 120 10.54 23.05 17.69
CA HIS A 120 10.92 24.42 18.02
C HIS A 120 10.29 25.49 17.12
N THR A 121 9.71 25.12 15.98
CA THR A 121 9.16 26.08 15.00
C THR A 121 7.74 26.54 15.35
N GLY A 122 7.06 25.83 16.26
CA GLY A 122 5.66 26.04 16.62
C GLY A 122 4.63 25.70 15.53
N ARG A 123 5.09 25.29 14.34
CA ARG A 123 4.27 24.86 13.18
C ARG A 123 5.11 24.07 12.17
N CYS A 124 4.53 23.07 11.52
CA CYS A 124 5.17 22.32 10.43
C CYS A 124 4.14 21.93 9.36
N ASP A 125 4.61 21.59 8.17
CA ASP A 125 3.83 20.79 7.22
C ASP A 125 4.00 19.32 7.61
N PHE A 126 2.99 18.76 8.27
CA PHE A 126 3.10 17.39 8.77
C PHE A 126 3.35 16.35 7.67
N VAL A 127 2.85 16.58 6.45
CA VAL A 127 3.06 15.64 5.34
C VAL A 127 4.50 15.69 4.91
N HIS A 128 4.99 16.89 4.57
CA HIS A 128 6.34 17.09 4.06
C HIS A 128 7.40 16.82 5.12
N ASP A 129 7.21 17.33 6.34
CA ASP A 129 8.24 17.36 7.37
C ASP A 129 8.28 16.07 8.21
N ILE A 130 7.17 15.30 8.29
CA ILE A 130 7.08 14.10 9.15
C ILE A 130 6.64 12.86 8.37
N ALA A 131 5.48 12.89 7.71
CA ALA A 131 4.85 11.68 7.16
C ALA A 131 5.60 11.09 5.97
N VAL A 132 6.19 11.92 5.10
CA VAL A 132 6.97 11.47 3.94
C VAL A 132 8.34 10.93 4.35
N PRO A 133 9.15 11.62 5.19
CA PRO A 133 10.49 11.14 5.53
C PRO A 133 10.49 9.89 6.42
N LEU A 134 9.53 9.77 7.35
CA LEU A 134 9.59 8.76 8.41
C LEU A 134 9.58 7.31 7.89
N PRO A 135 8.68 6.89 6.99
CA PRO A 135 8.73 5.54 6.41
C PRO A 135 10.02 5.26 5.64
N LEU A 136 10.59 6.26 4.96
CA LEU A 136 11.84 6.12 4.20
C LEU A 136 13.03 5.88 5.14
N LEU A 137 13.12 6.63 6.24
CA LEU A 137 14.15 6.46 7.26
C LEU A 137 14.06 5.07 7.93
N ILE A 138 12.84 4.62 8.21
CA ILE A 138 12.56 3.29 8.74
C ILE A 138 13.04 2.20 7.78
N ILE A 139 12.68 2.30 6.48
CA ILE A 139 13.11 1.32 5.48
C ILE A 139 14.63 1.33 5.33
N ALA A 140 15.25 2.51 5.30
CA ALA A 140 16.69 2.69 5.20
C ALA A 140 17.42 1.99 6.38
N ASP A 141 16.91 2.15 7.60
CA ASP A 141 17.42 1.45 8.78
C ASP A 141 17.27 -0.08 8.66
N MET A 142 16.08 -0.55 8.26
CA MET A 142 15.79 -1.97 8.09
C MET A 142 16.70 -2.67 7.07
N ILE A 143 17.14 -1.97 6.02
CA ILE A 143 18.05 -2.52 4.99
C ILE A 143 19.53 -2.22 5.29
N GLY A 144 19.83 -1.58 6.43
CA GLY A 144 21.20 -1.33 6.91
C GLY A 144 21.91 -0.14 6.26
N VAL A 145 21.17 0.85 5.77
CA VAL A 145 21.75 2.11 5.28
C VAL A 145 22.35 2.89 6.44
N GLN A 146 23.63 3.25 6.31
CA GLN A 146 24.34 4.05 7.29
C GLN A 146 23.67 5.43 7.46
N PRO A 147 23.61 6.01 8.68
CA PRO A 147 22.95 7.28 8.93
C PRO A 147 23.33 8.40 7.94
N ASP A 148 24.62 8.52 7.61
CA ASP A 148 25.15 9.53 6.70
C ASP A 148 24.69 9.36 5.22
N ASP A 149 24.21 8.17 4.86
CA ASP A 149 23.71 7.85 3.51
C ASP A 149 22.19 7.89 3.42
N ARG A 150 21.47 8.01 4.55
CA ARG A 150 19.98 8.08 4.56
C ARG A 150 19.47 9.28 3.78
N ALA A 151 20.25 10.37 3.77
CA ALA A 151 19.95 11.56 2.99
C ALA A 151 20.17 11.40 1.47
N LYS A 152 20.54 10.22 0.97
CA LYS A 152 20.62 9.93 -0.47
C LYS A 152 19.57 8.91 -0.91
N PHE A 153 18.76 8.44 0.03
CA PHE A 153 17.75 7.40 -0.17
C PHE A 153 16.37 7.97 -0.53
N HIS A 154 16.27 9.28 -0.74
CA HIS A 154 15.05 10.03 -1.05
C HIS A 154 15.09 10.66 -2.45
#